data_AF-A0A9R1NL76-F1
#
_entry.id   AF-A0A9R1NL76-F1
#
_cell.length_a   1.000
_cell.length_b   1.000
_cell.length_c   1.000
_cell.angle_alpha   90.00
_cell.angle_beta   90.00
_cell.angle_gamma   90.00
#
_symmetry.space_group_name_H-M   'P 1'
#
loop_
_entity.id
_entity.type
_entity.pdbx_description
1 polymer ?
#
loop_
_entity_poly.entity_id
_entity_poly.type
_entity_poly.pdbx_seq_one_letter_code
_entity_poly.pdbx_strand_id
1 'polypeptide(L)'
;MASFAALPLAALLVLAVSWAWEHLVWRPYAIARRHRAQGIHGPPYRFLKGSNEEVRRMKAETADVVLDVRDHNYLPRVAPHFLKWRAQYGEPFLFWFGAKPRICVFDYELVRQILSSKSGHFPKNDAHPNVLELLGKGLVLVNGVDWVRHRRVINPAFAMDKIKAMTETMVSCAQRTFSVFEDQACKNTNREILVEFDKAVQGLTADIISHTAFGSSYKLGMEAFHAQKELQSIAISSLLNVQIPGFSYLPTKRNRRKWMLEKKLRSTLMRVINSRLASKGSGYGNDLLGLMFEGCTTTVQGGKQEQLSLSMEEILHECKTFFFAGYETTSLLLTWTVFLLSVYPEWQERLREEVLREVGKGNPTGDNLGKLKEARSKTNPYLDLMIMS
;
A
#
# COMPACT_ATOMS: atom_id res chain seq x y z
N MET A 1 11.25 50.63 -12.41
CA MET A 1 11.02 49.17 -12.58
C MET A 1 10.50 48.46 -11.31
N ALA A 2 10.76 48.92 -10.09
CA ALA A 2 10.26 48.29 -8.86
C ALA A 2 8.72 48.40 -8.65
N SER A 3 8.07 49.47 -9.14
CA SER A 3 6.63 49.70 -8.92
C SER A 3 5.71 48.76 -9.73
N PHE A 4 6.15 48.31 -10.91
CA PHE A 4 5.36 47.41 -11.76
C PHE A 4 5.32 45.96 -11.27
N ALA A 5 6.28 45.54 -10.42
CA ALA A 5 6.29 44.22 -9.79
C ALA A 5 5.41 44.13 -8.54
N ALA A 6 5.04 45.27 -7.93
CA ALA A 6 4.25 45.31 -6.70
C ALA A 6 2.78 44.95 -6.92
N LEU A 7 2.18 45.41 -8.03
CA LEU A 7 0.79 45.13 -8.41
C LEU A 7 0.48 43.63 -8.61
N PRO A 8 1.25 42.87 -9.42
CA PRO A 8 1.00 41.43 -9.58
C PRO A 8 1.24 40.65 -8.28
N LEU A 9 2.21 41.08 -7.46
CA LEU A 9 2.51 40.43 -6.19
C LEU A 9 1.41 40.66 -5.14
N ALA A 10 0.84 41.87 -5.10
CA ALA A 10 -0.34 42.18 -4.30
C ALA A 10 -1.58 41.40 -4.77
N ALA A 11 -1.80 41.28 -6.08
CA ALA A 11 -2.89 40.48 -6.64
C ALA A 11 -2.76 38.99 -6.27
N LEU A 12 -1.56 38.42 -6.39
CA LEU A 12 -1.27 37.05 -5.96
C LEU A 12 -1.51 36.84 -4.46
N LEU A 13 -1.15 37.83 -3.63
CA LEU A 13 -1.39 37.78 -2.19
C LEU A 13 -2.89 37.81 -1.86
N VAL A 14 -3.68 38.66 -2.51
CA VAL A 14 -5.14 38.69 -2.35
C VAL A 14 -5.77 37.36 -2.76
N LEU A 15 -5.35 36.78 -3.89
CA LEU A 15 -5.82 35.47 -4.34
C LEU A 15 -5.45 34.37 -3.34
N ALA A 16 -4.23 34.38 -2.82
CA ALA A 16 -3.78 33.40 -1.83
C ALA A 16 -4.54 33.52 -0.50
N VAL A 17 -4.80 34.74 -0.02
CA VAL A 17 -5.59 34.99 1.20
C VAL A 17 -7.05 34.60 0.99
N SER A 18 -7.64 34.94 -0.14
CA SER A 18 -9.02 34.55 -0.49
C SER A 18 -9.15 33.02 -0.56
N TRP A 19 -8.23 32.35 -1.23
CA TRP A 19 -8.15 30.90 -1.29
C TRP A 19 -8.01 30.28 0.11
N ALA A 20 -7.09 30.82 0.92
CA ALA A 20 -6.87 30.34 2.28
C ALA A 20 -8.11 30.53 3.17
N TRP A 21 -8.78 31.66 3.08
CA TRP A 21 -10.03 31.92 3.78
C TRP A 21 -11.12 30.92 3.37
N GLU A 22 -11.31 30.73 2.06
CA GLU A 22 -12.30 29.80 1.55
C GLU A 22 -12.03 28.37 2.01
N HIS A 23 -10.81 27.87 1.82
CA HIS A 23 -10.47 26.47 2.05
C HIS A 23 -10.15 26.10 3.50
N LEU A 24 -9.62 27.04 4.29
CA LEU A 24 -9.18 26.76 5.66
C LEU A 24 -10.15 27.27 6.73
N VAL A 25 -11.08 28.17 6.38
CA VAL A 25 -12.05 28.75 7.34
C VAL A 25 -13.48 28.50 6.90
N TRP A 26 -13.89 29.04 5.75
CA TRP A 26 -15.29 29.04 5.32
C TRP A 26 -15.81 27.65 4.98
N ARG A 27 -15.09 26.89 4.13
CA ARG A 27 -15.50 25.52 3.74
C ARG A 27 -15.59 24.59 4.95
N PRO A 28 -14.60 24.50 5.85
CA PRO A 28 -14.73 23.69 7.06
C PRO A 28 -15.95 24.08 7.91
N TYR A 29 -16.19 25.37 8.10
CA TYR A 29 -17.36 25.87 8.83
C TYR A 29 -18.68 25.49 8.16
N ALA A 30 -18.81 25.74 6.86
CA ALA A 30 -20.02 25.45 6.09
C ALA A 30 -20.34 23.95 6.05
N ILE A 31 -19.32 23.10 5.87
CA ILE A 31 -19.46 21.63 5.86
C ILE A 31 -19.86 21.12 7.25
N ALA A 32 -19.20 21.59 8.31
CA ALA A 32 -19.55 21.23 9.69
C ALA A 32 -21.00 21.60 10.00
N ARG A 33 -21.44 22.81 9.61
CA ARG A 33 -22.81 23.27 9.84
C ARG A 33 -23.82 22.44 9.06
N ARG A 34 -23.54 22.13 7.79
CA ARG A 34 -24.43 21.31 6.93
C ARG A 34 -24.61 19.90 7.48
N HIS A 35 -23.52 19.25 7.91
CA HIS A 35 -23.61 17.89 8.46
C HIS A 35 -24.27 17.85 9.84
N ARG A 36 -24.04 18.84 10.70
CA ARG A 36 -24.79 18.96 11.97
C ARG A 36 -26.30 19.10 11.75
N ALA A 37 -26.72 19.84 10.72
CA ALA A 37 -28.14 19.94 10.37
C ALA A 37 -28.74 18.60 9.88
N GLN A 38 -27.90 17.66 9.46
CA GLN A 38 -28.28 16.29 9.08
C GLN A 38 -28.14 15.30 10.24
N GLY A 39 -27.80 15.76 11.45
CA GLY A 39 -27.57 14.90 12.62
C GLY A 39 -26.18 14.23 12.66
N ILE A 40 -25.26 14.58 11.75
CA ILE A 40 -23.89 14.04 11.74
C ILE A 40 -22.99 14.97 12.55
N HIS A 41 -22.58 14.49 13.72
CA HIS A 41 -21.71 15.21 14.65
C HIS A 41 -20.27 14.70 14.60
N GLY A 42 -19.38 15.33 15.37
CA GLY A 42 -17.97 14.95 15.41
C GLY A 42 -17.06 16.01 16.03
N PRO A 43 -15.76 15.71 16.19
CA PRO A 43 -14.80 16.65 16.76
C PRO A 43 -14.78 17.99 15.99
N PRO A 44 -14.69 19.13 16.69
CA PRO A 44 -14.66 20.44 16.05
C PRO A 44 -13.39 20.60 15.21
N TYR A 45 -13.51 21.29 14.08
CA TYR A 45 -12.38 21.65 13.25
C TYR A 45 -11.44 22.62 13.99
N ARG A 46 -10.14 22.30 14.02
CA ARG A 46 -9.09 23.20 14.48
C ARG A 46 -8.35 23.74 13.27
N PHE A 47 -8.18 25.07 13.20
CA PHE A 47 -7.56 25.74 12.06
C PHE A 47 -6.25 25.07 11.63
N LEU A 48 -6.12 24.75 10.34
CA LEU A 48 -5.04 24.01 9.66
C LEU A 48 -4.85 22.55 10.07
N LYS A 49 -4.93 22.24 11.37
CA LYS A 49 -4.57 20.95 11.94
C LYS A 49 -5.71 19.93 11.91
N GLY A 50 -6.96 20.40 11.87
CA GLY A 50 -8.13 19.54 12.02
C GLY A 50 -8.06 18.72 13.31
N SER A 51 -8.27 17.42 13.18
CA SER A 51 -8.20 16.46 14.28
C SER A 51 -6.81 15.83 14.45
N ASN A 52 -5.82 16.18 13.62
CA ASN A 52 -4.54 15.46 13.53
C ASN A 52 -3.76 15.39 14.85
N GLU A 53 -3.68 16.49 15.61
CA GLU A 53 -2.99 16.51 16.90
C GLU A 53 -3.71 15.64 17.95
N GLU A 54 -5.05 15.63 17.91
CA GLU A 54 -5.85 14.81 18.81
C GLU A 54 -5.65 13.32 18.51
N VAL A 55 -5.63 12.96 17.22
CA VAL A 55 -5.30 11.60 16.75
C VAL A 55 -3.90 11.21 17.18
N ARG A 56 -2.90 12.09 17.01
CA ARG A 56 -1.52 11.83 17.41
C ARG A 56 -1.43 11.56 18.91
N ARG A 57 -2.06 12.40 19.73
CA ARG A 57 -2.09 12.23 21.18
C ARG A 57 -2.75 10.91 21.59
N MET A 58 -3.93 10.61 21.06
CA MET A 58 -4.63 9.36 21.39
C MET A 58 -3.85 8.11 20.96
N LYS A 59 -3.15 8.15 19.82
CA LYS A 59 -2.27 7.05 19.40
C LYS A 59 -1.04 6.91 20.29
N ALA A 60 -0.51 8.00 20.84
CA ALA A 60 0.60 7.95 21.78
C ALA A 60 0.17 7.38 23.14
N GLU A 61 -1.02 7.75 23.63
CA GLU A 61 -1.62 7.23 24.87
C GLU A 61 -1.79 5.70 24.84
N THR A 62 -2.00 5.10 23.66
CA THR A 62 -2.19 3.65 23.49
C THR A 62 -0.97 2.91 22.95
N ALA A 63 0.15 3.59 22.72
CA ALA A 63 1.33 3.01 22.06
C ALA A 63 1.92 1.84 22.87
N ASP A 64 1.96 1.99 24.19
CA ASP A 64 2.55 1.04 25.14
C ASP A 64 1.54 0.01 25.68
N VAL A 65 0.29 0.05 25.23
CA VAL A 65 -0.74 -0.93 25.63
C VAL A 65 -0.37 -2.30 25.09
N VAL A 66 -0.05 -3.24 25.96
CA VAL A 66 0.17 -4.65 25.61
C VAL A 66 -1.20 -5.31 25.42
N LEU A 67 -1.44 -5.86 24.23
CA LEU A 67 -2.66 -6.63 23.94
C LEU A 67 -2.44 -8.07 24.40
N ASP A 68 -3.50 -8.71 24.89
CA ASP A 68 -3.50 -10.16 25.05
C ASP A 68 -3.26 -10.80 23.68
N VAL A 69 -2.36 -11.76 23.62
CA VAL A 69 -1.99 -12.51 22.42
C VAL A 69 -3.19 -13.20 21.78
N ARG A 70 -4.21 -13.55 22.59
CA ARG A 70 -5.46 -14.16 22.13
C ARG A 70 -6.57 -13.15 21.83
N ASP A 71 -6.38 -11.87 22.18
CA ASP A 71 -7.35 -10.82 21.87
C ASP A 71 -7.04 -10.19 20.51
N HIS A 72 -7.95 -10.39 19.57
CA HIS A 72 -7.86 -9.85 18.22
C HIS A 72 -8.47 -8.46 18.08
N ASN A 73 -8.96 -7.86 19.17
CA ASN A 73 -9.45 -6.49 19.17
C ASN A 73 -8.28 -5.49 19.26
N TYR A 74 -7.59 -5.28 18.14
CA TYR A 74 -6.45 -4.37 18.05
C TYR A 74 -6.85 -2.90 17.84
N LEU A 75 -8.11 -2.61 17.51
CA LEU A 75 -8.61 -1.26 17.23
C LEU A 75 -8.39 -0.25 18.38
N PRO A 76 -8.61 -0.60 19.66
CA PRO A 76 -8.28 0.26 20.79
C PRO A 76 -6.83 0.70 20.80
N ARG A 77 -5.90 -0.14 20.33
CA ARG A 77 -4.48 0.19 20.25
C ARG A 77 -4.15 1.04 19.03
N VAL A 78 -4.56 0.61 17.82
CA VAL A 78 -4.08 1.21 16.56
C VAL A 78 -4.89 2.43 16.11
N ALA A 79 -6.17 2.47 16.46
CA ALA A 79 -7.11 3.51 16.04
C ALA A 79 -8.09 3.92 17.17
N PRO A 80 -7.61 4.24 18.38
CA PRO A 80 -8.45 4.58 19.54
C PRO A 80 -9.41 5.74 19.27
N HIS A 81 -8.96 6.71 18.47
CA HIS A 81 -9.72 7.89 18.07
C HIS A 81 -11.06 7.56 17.41
N PHE A 82 -11.14 6.51 16.58
CA PHE A 82 -12.41 6.14 15.96
C PHE A 82 -13.39 5.58 16.99
N LEU A 83 -12.93 4.74 17.92
CA LEU A 83 -13.78 4.18 18.98
C LEU A 83 -14.26 5.27 19.94
N LYS A 84 -13.36 6.17 20.36
CA LYS A 84 -13.69 7.29 21.23
C LYS A 84 -14.72 8.22 20.60
N TRP A 85 -14.53 8.61 19.35
CA TRP A 85 -15.45 9.50 18.67
C TRP A 85 -16.78 8.83 18.32
N ARG A 86 -16.79 7.54 17.99
CA ARG A 86 -18.04 6.77 17.85
C ARG A 86 -18.85 6.81 19.15
N ALA A 87 -18.23 6.56 20.30
CA ALA A 87 -18.90 6.60 21.59
C ALA A 87 -19.40 8.02 21.94
N GLN A 88 -18.68 9.06 21.55
CA GLN A 88 -19.00 10.45 21.89
C GLN A 88 -20.03 11.11 20.95
N TYR A 89 -20.00 10.79 19.66
CA TYR A 89 -20.76 11.51 18.62
C TYR A 89 -21.76 10.62 17.87
N GLY A 90 -21.76 9.31 18.10
CA GLY A 90 -22.54 8.34 17.35
C GLY A 90 -21.90 7.97 16.01
N GLU A 91 -22.63 7.21 15.18
CA GLU A 91 -22.23 6.91 13.81
C GLU A 91 -23.34 7.26 12.80
N PRO A 92 -22.99 7.71 11.58
CA PRO A 92 -21.65 8.11 11.17
C PRO A 92 -21.20 9.43 11.84
N PHE A 93 -19.89 9.68 11.91
CA PHE A 93 -19.35 10.94 12.46
C PHE A 93 -18.36 11.62 11.52
N LEU A 94 -18.28 12.95 11.62
CA LEU A 94 -17.40 13.82 10.84
C LEU A 94 -16.10 14.11 11.61
N PHE A 95 -14.94 13.90 10.97
CA PHE A 95 -13.64 14.32 11.52
C PHE A 95 -12.79 15.01 10.45
N TRP A 96 -11.65 15.58 10.87
CA TRP A 96 -10.84 16.45 10.03
C TRP A 96 -9.42 15.94 9.88
N PHE A 97 -8.98 15.76 8.63
CA PHE A 97 -7.60 15.47 8.29
C PHE A 97 -6.93 16.74 7.74
N GLY A 98 -6.26 17.50 8.61
CA GLY A 98 -5.97 18.91 8.33
C GLY A 98 -7.28 19.69 8.11
N ALA A 99 -7.38 20.44 7.01
CA ALA A 99 -8.63 21.13 6.61
C ALA A 99 -9.60 20.24 5.80
N LYS A 100 -9.26 18.98 5.51
CA LYS A 100 -10.11 18.09 4.69
C LYS A 100 -11.10 17.32 5.58
N PRO A 101 -12.42 17.46 5.36
CA PRO A 101 -13.42 16.70 6.10
C PRO A 101 -13.40 15.22 5.68
N ARG A 102 -13.70 14.33 6.63
CA ARG A 102 -13.88 12.89 6.40
C ARG A 102 -15.03 12.38 7.24
N ILE A 103 -15.79 11.44 6.69
CA ILE A 103 -16.87 10.76 7.42
C ILE A 103 -16.37 9.35 7.76
N CYS A 104 -16.53 8.95 9.02
CA CYS A 104 -16.28 7.59 9.46
C CYS A 104 -17.63 6.85 9.56
N VAL A 105 -17.68 5.64 9.01
CA VAL A 105 -18.86 4.77 8.97
C VAL A 105 -18.44 3.41 9.52
N PHE A 106 -19.24 2.87 10.43
CA PHE A 106 -19.06 1.54 11.02
C PHE A 106 -20.15 0.57 10.55
N ASP A 107 -21.36 1.08 10.26
CA ASP A 107 -22.48 0.31 9.73
C ASP A 107 -22.10 -0.51 8.49
N TYR A 108 -22.33 -1.82 8.58
CA TYR A 108 -21.95 -2.78 7.56
C TYR A 108 -22.65 -2.54 6.23
N GLU A 109 -23.95 -2.26 6.24
CA GLU A 109 -24.73 -2.09 5.01
C GLU A 109 -24.31 -0.81 4.26
N LEU A 110 -24.07 0.28 4.98
CA LEU A 110 -23.51 1.51 4.40
C LEU A 110 -22.11 1.29 3.86
N VAL A 111 -21.22 0.62 4.59
CA VAL A 111 -19.87 0.29 4.12
C VAL A 111 -19.93 -0.57 2.87
N ARG A 112 -20.79 -1.60 2.85
CA ARG A 112 -21.03 -2.46 1.70
C ARG A 112 -21.53 -1.64 0.51
N GLN A 113 -22.48 -0.74 0.70
CA GLN A 113 -23.02 0.12 -0.35
C GLN A 113 -21.92 1.02 -0.93
N ILE A 114 -21.10 1.65 -0.08
CA ILE A 114 -20.00 2.53 -0.50
C ILE A 114 -18.96 1.75 -1.31
N LEU A 115 -18.52 0.59 -0.81
CA LEU A 115 -17.44 -0.19 -1.42
C LEU A 115 -17.86 -0.98 -2.67
N SER A 116 -19.15 -1.33 -2.81
CA SER A 116 -19.68 -2.06 -3.97
C SER A 116 -20.26 -1.16 -5.06
N SER A 117 -20.51 0.12 -4.75
CA SER A 117 -21.10 1.06 -5.72
C SER A 117 -20.21 1.27 -6.94
N LYS A 118 -20.83 1.15 -8.12
CA LYS A 118 -20.21 1.46 -9.42
C LYS A 118 -20.63 2.83 -9.96
N SER A 119 -21.32 3.65 -9.16
CA SER A 119 -21.85 4.95 -9.60
C SER A 119 -20.75 6.01 -9.80
N GLY A 120 -19.54 5.78 -9.28
CA GLY A 120 -18.45 6.77 -9.29
C GLY A 120 -18.60 7.87 -8.23
N HIS A 121 -19.63 7.84 -7.38
CA HIS A 121 -19.86 8.84 -6.34
C HIS A 121 -18.91 8.75 -5.14
N PHE A 122 -18.22 7.61 -4.98
CA PHE A 122 -17.30 7.35 -3.88
C PHE A 122 -15.86 7.20 -4.41
N PRO A 123 -15.22 8.30 -4.85
CA PRO A 123 -13.82 8.25 -5.24
C PRO A 123 -12.93 7.97 -4.02
N LYS A 124 -11.74 7.42 -4.26
CA LYS A 124 -10.74 7.25 -3.19
C LYS A 124 -10.34 8.62 -2.62
N ASN A 125 -10.02 8.63 -1.33
CA ASN A 125 -9.48 9.82 -0.67
C ASN A 125 -8.19 10.31 -1.35
N ASP A 126 -7.99 11.63 -1.35
CA ASP A 126 -6.72 12.20 -1.79
C ASP A 126 -5.55 11.63 -1.00
N ALA A 127 -4.52 11.17 -1.72
CA ALA A 127 -3.30 10.69 -1.12
C ALA A 127 -2.48 11.82 -0.49
N HIS A 128 -1.80 11.50 0.61
CA HIS A 128 -0.78 12.38 1.16
C HIS A 128 0.39 12.51 0.15
N PRO A 129 0.99 13.69 -0.10
CA PRO A 129 2.07 13.86 -1.08
C PRO A 129 3.24 12.88 -0.89
N ASN A 130 3.67 12.64 0.34
CA ASN A 130 4.72 11.65 0.63
C ASN A 130 4.28 10.18 0.33
N VAL A 131 2.98 9.88 0.40
CA VAL A 131 2.45 8.57 -0.04
C VAL A 131 2.40 8.49 -1.57
N LEU A 132 2.07 9.60 -2.24
CA LEU A 132 2.13 9.69 -3.70
C LEU A 132 3.57 9.54 -4.22
N GLU A 133 4.55 10.14 -3.55
CA GLU A 133 5.97 9.99 -3.87
C GLU A 133 6.49 8.58 -3.57
N LEU A 134 5.93 7.88 -2.57
CA LEU A 134 6.25 6.49 -2.27
C LEU A 134 5.70 5.55 -3.37
N LEU A 135 4.40 5.61 -3.64
CA LEU A 135 3.69 4.64 -4.48
C LEU A 135 3.65 5.03 -5.96
N GLY A 136 3.75 6.32 -6.28
CA GLY A 136 3.38 6.85 -7.59
C GLY A 136 1.86 6.90 -7.79
N LYS A 137 1.41 7.54 -8.88
CA LYS A 137 0.00 7.57 -9.27
C LYS A 137 -0.39 6.28 -10.04
N GLY A 138 -0.16 5.13 -9.42
CA GLY A 138 -0.51 3.81 -9.97
C GLY A 138 -1.92 3.35 -9.56
N LEU A 139 -2.26 2.08 -9.82
CA LEU A 139 -3.60 1.50 -9.72
C LEU A 139 -4.29 1.73 -8.37
N VAL A 140 -3.48 1.74 -7.30
CA VAL A 140 -3.94 2.00 -5.93
C VAL A 140 -4.50 3.41 -5.78
N LEU A 141 -3.91 4.43 -6.41
CA LEU A 141 -4.24 5.85 -6.21
C LEU A 141 -5.03 6.50 -7.37
N VAL A 142 -5.05 5.92 -8.57
CA VAL A 142 -5.90 6.41 -9.67
C VAL A 142 -7.39 6.13 -9.43
N ASN A 143 -8.24 6.97 -10.02
CA ASN A 143 -9.71 6.91 -9.92
C ASN A 143 -10.35 7.01 -11.31
N GLY A 144 -11.65 6.69 -11.40
CA GLY A 144 -12.46 6.92 -12.60
C GLY A 144 -11.95 6.19 -13.84
N VAL A 145 -11.96 6.88 -14.99
CA VAL A 145 -11.57 6.32 -16.29
C VAL A 145 -10.10 5.87 -16.32
N ASP A 146 -9.20 6.63 -15.67
CA ASP A 146 -7.79 6.26 -15.54
C ASP A 146 -7.64 4.91 -14.83
N TRP A 147 -8.38 4.71 -13.73
CA TRP A 147 -8.36 3.43 -13.01
C TRP A 147 -8.83 2.27 -13.89
N VAL A 148 -9.91 2.45 -14.65
CA VAL A 148 -10.42 1.41 -15.57
C VAL A 148 -9.37 1.05 -16.62
N ARG A 149 -8.71 2.06 -17.21
CA ARG A 149 -7.65 1.88 -18.21
C ARG A 149 -6.46 1.12 -17.62
N HIS A 150 -5.93 1.57 -16.48
CA HIS A 150 -4.80 0.90 -15.81
C HIS A 150 -5.14 -0.54 -15.45
N ARG A 151 -6.32 -0.77 -14.83
CA ARG A 151 -6.78 -2.11 -14.44
C ARG A 151 -6.85 -3.06 -15.64
N ARG A 152 -7.32 -2.58 -16.79
CA ARG A 152 -7.43 -3.39 -18.01
C ARG A 152 -6.07 -3.83 -18.55
N VAL A 153 -5.06 -2.96 -18.54
CA VAL A 153 -3.70 -3.28 -19.00
C VAL A 153 -3.01 -4.28 -18.08
N ILE A 154 -3.24 -4.14 -16.77
CA ILE A 154 -2.53 -4.90 -15.74
C ILE A 154 -3.16 -6.28 -15.49
N ASN A 155 -4.50 -6.39 -15.52
CA ASN A 155 -5.22 -7.62 -15.15
C ASN A 155 -4.71 -8.91 -15.84
N PRO A 156 -4.35 -8.92 -17.14
CA PRO A 156 -3.83 -10.12 -17.79
C PRO A 156 -2.59 -10.72 -17.12
N ALA A 157 -1.77 -9.89 -16.46
CA ALA A 157 -0.60 -10.37 -15.74
C ALA A 157 -0.91 -11.18 -14.48
N PHE A 158 -2.15 -11.08 -13.99
CA PHE A 158 -2.68 -11.81 -12.84
C PHE A 158 -3.60 -12.97 -13.26
N ALA A 159 -3.53 -13.40 -14.53
CA ALA A 159 -4.22 -14.60 -14.98
C ALA A 159 -3.65 -15.86 -14.30
N MET A 160 -4.49 -16.88 -14.10
CA MET A 160 -4.16 -18.05 -13.29
C MET A 160 -2.97 -18.84 -13.85
N ASP A 161 -2.86 -18.96 -15.17
CA ASP A 161 -1.73 -19.58 -15.87
C ASP A 161 -0.41 -18.86 -15.57
N LYS A 162 -0.43 -17.52 -15.57
CA LYS A 162 0.74 -16.69 -15.25
C LYS A 162 1.15 -16.81 -13.79
N ILE A 163 0.18 -16.81 -12.87
CA ILE A 163 0.44 -17.01 -11.44
C ILE A 163 1.04 -18.40 -11.18
N LYS A 164 0.50 -19.45 -11.82
CA LYS A 164 1.06 -20.81 -11.73
C LYS A 164 2.51 -20.86 -12.20
N ALA A 165 2.83 -20.20 -13.32
CA ALA A 165 4.21 -20.11 -13.82
C ALA A 165 5.16 -19.38 -12.85
N MET A 166 4.66 -18.43 -12.05
CA MET A 166 5.46 -17.75 -11.03
C MET A 166 5.70 -18.60 -9.77
N THR A 167 4.95 -19.68 -9.56
CA THR A 167 5.00 -20.49 -8.32
C THR A 167 6.37 -21.14 -8.12
N GLU A 168 7.00 -21.63 -9.19
CA GLU A 168 8.34 -22.23 -9.11
C GLU A 168 9.38 -21.24 -8.60
N THR A 169 9.32 -20.00 -9.09
CA THR A 169 10.18 -18.90 -8.62
C THR A 169 9.93 -18.57 -7.15
N MET A 170 8.66 -18.51 -6.72
CA MET A 170 8.29 -18.26 -5.33
C MET A 170 8.84 -19.34 -4.39
N VAL A 171 8.71 -20.62 -4.78
CA VAL A 171 9.24 -21.76 -4.04
C VAL A 171 10.77 -21.70 -3.96
N SER A 172 11.45 -21.39 -5.07
CA SER A 172 12.91 -21.28 -5.09
C SER A 172 13.43 -20.19 -4.14
N CYS A 173 12.77 -19.02 -4.11
CA CYS A 173 13.09 -17.94 -3.17
C CYS A 173 12.85 -18.36 -1.71
N ALA A 174 11.73 -19.04 -1.44
CA ALA A 174 11.41 -19.54 -0.10
C ALA A 174 12.45 -20.57 0.37
N GLN A 175 12.75 -21.57 -0.46
CA GLN A 175 13.77 -22.58 -0.16
C GLN A 175 15.13 -21.95 0.15
N ARG A 176 15.60 -21.01 -0.69
CA ARG A 176 16.88 -20.33 -0.45
C ARG A 176 16.91 -19.65 0.92
N THR A 177 15.80 -19.03 1.31
CA THR A 177 15.68 -18.36 2.61
C THR A 177 15.72 -19.38 3.76
N PHE A 178 14.93 -20.45 3.67
CA PHE A 178 14.84 -21.46 4.73
C PHE A 178 16.07 -22.36 4.81
N SER A 179 16.75 -22.66 3.70
CA SER A 179 18.01 -23.41 3.71
C SER A 179 19.10 -22.68 4.50
N VAL A 180 19.12 -21.34 4.48
CA VAL A 180 20.04 -20.57 5.33
C VAL A 180 19.73 -20.79 6.82
N PHE A 181 18.46 -20.88 7.19
CA PHE A 181 18.05 -21.17 8.57
C PHE A 181 18.40 -22.60 8.97
N GLU A 182 18.16 -23.58 8.09
CA GLU A 182 18.53 -24.97 8.30
C GLU A 182 20.04 -25.14 8.46
N ASP A 183 20.84 -24.47 7.63
CA ASP A 183 22.30 -24.48 7.70
C ASP A 183 22.82 -23.88 9.01
N GLN A 184 22.20 -22.80 9.48
CA GLN A 184 22.53 -22.17 10.76
C GLN A 184 22.13 -23.06 11.94
N ALA A 185 20.95 -23.68 11.88
CA ALA A 185 20.48 -24.63 12.87
C ALA A 185 21.39 -25.86 12.94
N CYS A 186 21.79 -26.44 11.81
CA CYS A 186 22.69 -27.60 11.77
C CYS A 186 24.06 -27.34 12.41
N LYS A 187 24.53 -26.09 12.40
CA LYS A 187 25.80 -25.68 13.03
C LYS A 187 25.68 -25.49 14.55
N ASN A 188 24.46 -25.43 15.08
CA ASN A 188 24.19 -25.22 16.50
C ASN A 188 24.01 -26.55 17.23
N THR A 189 24.55 -26.66 18.45
CA THR A 189 24.53 -27.90 19.24
C THR A 189 23.12 -28.44 19.46
N ASN A 190 22.15 -27.55 19.66
CA ASN A 190 20.75 -27.91 19.94
C ASN A 190 19.89 -28.00 18.66
N ARG A 191 20.46 -27.77 17.46
CA ARG A 191 19.71 -27.68 16.19
C ARG A 191 18.60 -26.63 16.15
N GLU A 192 18.75 -25.58 16.96
CA GLU A 192 17.79 -24.48 17.07
C GLU A 192 18.48 -23.14 16.84
N ILE A 193 17.75 -22.18 16.30
CA ILE A 193 18.19 -20.79 16.11
C ILE A 193 17.08 -19.82 16.47
N LEU A 194 17.45 -18.64 16.95
CA LEU A 194 16.54 -17.51 17.09
C LEU A 194 16.56 -16.68 15.80
N VAL A 195 15.39 -16.47 15.20
CA VAL A 195 15.25 -15.71 13.95
C VAL A 195 14.30 -14.54 14.17
N GLU A 196 14.73 -13.34 13.76
CA GLU A 196 13.83 -12.19 13.57
C GLU A 196 12.98 -12.43 12.31
N PHE A 197 11.85 -13.13 12.50
CA PHE A 197 11.05 -13.65 11.39
C PHE A 197 10.49 -12.55 10.49
N ASP A 198 10.12 -11.39 11.04
CA ASP A 198 9.59 -10.23 10.30
C ASP A 198 10.60 -9.72 9.26
N LYS A 199 11.88 -9.58 9.64
CA LYS A 199 12.95 -9.13 8.74
C LYS A 199 13.23 -10.18 7.66
N ALA A 200 13.21 -11.45 8.04
CA ALA A 200 13.37 -12.56 7.11
C ALA A 200 12.28 -12.58 6.03
N VAL A 201 11.01 -12.49 6.41
CA VAL A 201 9.90 -12.52 5.43
C VAL A 201 9.77 -11.24 4.63
N GLN A 202 10.18 -10.08 5.16
CA GLN A 202 10.34 -8.86 4.34
C GLN A 202 11.38 -9.06 3.24
N GLY A 203 12.54 -9.65 3.56
CA GLY A 203 13.56 -10.01 2.58
C GLY A 203 13.04 -11.01 1.53
N LEU A 204 12.38 -12.08 1.99
CA LEU A 204 11.80 -13.10 1.11
C LEU A 204 10.76 -12.53 0.15
N THR A 205 9.80 -11.75 0.64
CA THR A 205 8.74 -11.18 -0.19
C THR A 205 9.27 -10.13 -1.15
N ALA A 206 10.28 -9.34 -0.75
CA ALA A 206 11.02 -8.43 -1.63
C ALA A 206 11.77 -9.19 -2.73
N ASP A 207 12.38 -10.34 -2.41
CA ASP A 207 13.07 -11.21 -3.37
C ASP A 207 12.06 -11.81 -4.37
N ILE A 208 10.95 -12.35 -3.87
CA ILE A 208 9.87 -12.90 -4.69
C ILE A 208 9.34 -11.86 -5.68
N ILE A 209 8.92 -10.67 -5.21
CA ILE A 209 8.38 -9.66 -6.12
C ILE A 209 9.45 -9.14 -7.09
N SER A 210 10.71 -9.07 -6.67
CA SER A 210 11.82 -8.70 -7.56
C SER A 210 12.00 -9.70 -8.70
N HIS A 211 11.91 -11.00 -8.40
CA HIS A 211 12.01 -12.05 -9.41
C HIS A 211 10.76 -12.20 -10.27
N THR A 212 9.56 -12.15 -9.68
CA THR A 212 8.30 -12.37 -10.42
C THR A 212 7.85 -11.14 -11.21
N ALA A 213 8.12 -9.92 -10.71
CA ALA A 213 7.73 -8.69 -11.40
C ALA A 213 8.79 -8.17 -12.36
N PHE A 214 10.09 -8.36 -12.06
CA PHE A 214 11.19 -7.78 -12.85
C PHE A 214 12.18 -8.80 -13.43
N GLY A 215 11.97 -10.10 -13.20
CA GLY A 215 12.72 -11.17 -13.85
C GLY A 215 14.24 -11.05 -13.66
N SER A 216 14.97 -10.90 -14.76
CA SER A 216 16.43 -10.81 -14.78
C SER A 216 17.00 -9.58 -14.07
N SER A 217 16.16 -8.59 -13.76
CA SER A 217 16.57 -7.36 -13.09
C SER A 217 16.38 -7.38 -11.56
N TYR A 218 16.28 -8.56 -10.95
CA TYR A 218 15.99 -8.70 -9.52
C TYR A 218 16.93 -7.89 -8.59
N LYS A 219 18.24 -7.78 -8.93
CA LYS A 219 19.20 -6.97 -8.15
C LYS A 219 18.79 -5.49 -8.09
N LEU A 220 18.30 -4.96 -9.22
CA LEU A 220 17.75 -3.60 -9.28
C LEU A 220 16.44 -3.50 -8.50
N GLY A 221 15.62 -4.55 -8.49
CA GLY A 221 14.47 -4.67 -7.60
C GLY A 221 14.85 -4.51 -6.13
N MET A 222 15.90 -5.19 -5.67
CA MET A 222 16.38 -5.07 -4.29
C MET A 222 16.94 -3.68 -3.94
N GLU A 223 17.60 -3.00 -4.88
CA GLU A 223 17.99 -1.60 -4.70
C GLU A 223 16.77 -0.67 -4.54
N ALA A 224 15.71 -0.92 -5.32
CA ALA A 224 14.45 -0.20 -5.23
C ALA A 224 13.77 -0.42 -3.87
N PHE A 225 13.79 -1.66 -3.35
CA PHE A 225 13.29 -2.01 -2.02
C PHE A 225 13.87 -1.13 -0.91
N HIS A 226 15.18 -1.01 -0.83
CA HIS A 226 15.81 -0.21 0.22
C HIS A 226 15.43 1.28 0.14
N ALA A 227 15.38 1.84 -1.08
CA ALA A 227 14.98 3.23 -1.27
C ALA A 227 13.52 3.46 -0.87
N GLN A 228 12.65 2.51 -1.20
CA GLN A 228 11.22 2.59 -0.95
C GLN A 228 10.85 2.39 0.52
N LYS A 229 11.55 1.49 1.24
CA LYS A 229 11.42 1.29 2.68
C LYS A 229 11.74 2.57 3.47
N GLU A 230 12.75 3.33 3.04
CA GLU A 230 13.06 4.61 3.68
C GLU A 230 12.01 5.68 3.36
N LEU A 231 11.53 5.75 2.12
CA LEU A 231 10.40 6.62 1.74
C LEU A 231 9.13 6.29 2.54
N GLN A 232 8.88 5.02 2.85
CA GLN A 232 7.75 4.58 3.66
C GLN A 232 7.84 5.14 5.08
N SER A 233 9.01 5.06 5.72
CA SER A 233 9.23 5.68 7.05
C SER A 233 8.97 7.20 7.03
N ILE A 234 9.40 7.87 5.96
CA ILE A 234 9.10 9.30 5.74
C ILE A 234 7.59 9.52 5.56
N ALA A 235 6.89 8.68 4.80
CA ALA A 235 5.46 8.79 4.56
C ALA A 235 4.64 8.59 5.86
N ILE A 236 4.93 7.53 6.62
CA ILE A 236 4.23 7.21 7.88
C ILE A 236 4.44 8.32 8.92
N SER A 237 5.69 8.75 9.13
CA SER A 237 6.00 9.81 10.12
C SER A 237 5.45 11.20 9.76
N SER A 238 4.99 11.41 8.52
CA SER A 238 4.36 12.66 8.09
C SER A 238 2.86 12.57 7.90
N LEU A 239 2.25 11.40 8.07
CA LEU A 239 0.85 11.18 7.70
C LEU A 239 -0.08 12.22 8.34
N LEU A 240 0.12 12.54 9.62
CA LEU A 240 -0.69 13.50 10.37
C LEU A 240 -0.14 14.94 10.33
N ASN A 241 0.91 15.23 9.56
CA ASN A 241 1.47 16.58 9.47
C ASN A 241 0.57 17.48 8.63
N VAL A 242 0.54 18.77 8.98
CA VAL A 242 -0.16 19.78 8.18
C VAL A 242 0.57 19.93 6.85
N GLN A 243 -0.17 19.79 5.77
CA GLN A 243 0.33 20.02 4.41
C GLN A 243 0.29 21.52 4.13
N ILE A 244 1.43 22.18 4.30
CA ILE A 244 1.59 23.57 3.89
C ILE A 244 2.05 23.57 2.43
N PRO A 245 1.29 24.15 1.49
CA PRO A 245 1.74 24.30 0.11
C PRO A 245 3.11 24.97 0.04
N GLY A 246 4.01 24.49 -0.82
CA GLY A 246 5.35 25.05 -0.96
C GLY A 246 6.43 24.44 -0.05
N PHE A 247 6.08 23.94 1.14
CA PHE A 247 7.07 23.40 2.09
C PHE A 247 7.82 22.18 1.57
N SER A 248 7.20 21.41 0.67
CA SER A 248 7.83 20.27 0.00
C SER A 248 9.00 20.65 -0.90
N TYR A 249 9.08 21.90 -1.36
CA TYR A 249 10.15 22.43 -2.21
C TYR A 249 11.29 23.06 -1.42
N LEU A 250 11.12 23.28 -0.11
CA LEU A 250 12.17 23.84 0.74
C LEU A 250 13.29 22.81 0.95
N PRO A 251 14.58 23.19 0.83
CA PRO A 251 15.71 22.26 0.87
C PRO A 251 16.10 21.84 2.30
N THR A 252 15.13 21.42 3.11
CA THR A 252 15.33 20.86 4.45
C THR A 252 16.07 19.52 4.39
N LYS A 253 16.73 19.10 5.47
CA LYS A 253 17.43 17.78 5.51
C LYS A 253 16.52 16.63 5.09
N ARG A 254 15.28 16.62 5.61
CA ARG A 254 14.25 15.62 5.28
C ARG A 254 13.87 15.65 3.80
N ASN A 255 13.58 16.83 3.25
CA ASN A 255 13.19 16.97 1.85
C ASN A 255 14.34 16.61 0.89
N ARG A 256 15.58 17.02 1.20
CA ARG A 256 16.76 16.62 0.42
C ARG A 256 16.95 15.11 0.40
N ARG A 257 16.81 14.45 1.56
CA ARG A 257 16.88 12.99 1.63
C ARG A 257 15.77 12.33 0.82
N LYS A 258 14.54 12.85 0.92
CA LYS A 258 13.38 12.40 0.15
C LYS A 258 13.61 12.51 -1.37
N TRP A 259 14.06 13.66 -1.86
CA TRP A 259 14.37 13.87 -3.28
C TRP A 259 15.49 12.94 -3.78
N MET A 260 16.52 12.71 -2.95
CA MET A 260 17.58 11.74 -3.26
C MET A 260 17.03 10.32 -3.42
N LEU A 261 16.17 9.88 -2.48
CA LEU A 261 15.55 8.56 -2.51
C LEU A 261 14.60 8.41 -3.71
N GLU A 262 13.78 9.42 -3.98
CA GLU A 262 12.88 9.45 -5.14
C GLU A 262 13.68 9.36 -6.45
N LYS A 263 14.75 10.15 -6.58
CA LYS A 263 15.63 10.10 -7.76
C LYS A 263 16.28 8.73 -7.90
N LYS A 264 16.76 8.14 -6.81
CA LYS A 264 17.34 6.78 -6.80
C LYS A 264 16.31 5.76 -7.26
N LEU A 265 15.15 5.70 -6.62
CA LEU A 265 14.06 4.78 -6.95
C LEU A 265 13.64 4.91 -8.43
N ARG A 266 13.38 6.14 -8.88
CA ARG A 266 13.06 6.42 -10.29
C ARG A 266 14.15 5.93 -11.23
N SER A 267 15.42 6.24 -10.94
CA SER A 267 16.55 5.84 -11.81
C SER A 267 16.70 4.31 -11.87
N THR A 268 16.53 3.61 -10.76
CA THR A 268 16.62 2.15 -10.69
C THR A 268 15.49 1.49 -11.47
N LEU A 269 14.24 1.92 -11.28
CA LEU A 269 13.10 1.38 -12.02
C LEU A 269 13.15 1.72 -13.52
N MET A 270 13.62 2.92 -13.89
CA MET A 270 13.85 3.27 -15.30
C MET A 270 14.93 2.40 -15.94
N ARG A 271 15.97 1.99 -15.22
CA ARG A 271 16.96 1.02 -15.73
C ARG A 271 16.33 -0.34 -15.99
N VAL A 272 15.46 -0.81 -15.09
CA VAL A 272 14.69 -2.07 -15.30
C VAL A 272 13.84 -1.97 -16.57
N ILE A 273 13.07 -0.89 -16.70
CA ILE A 273 12.21 -0.62 -17.84
C ILE A 273 13.01 -0.55 -19.16
N ASN A 274 14.07 0.26 -19.19
CA ASN A 274 14.90 0.44 -20.38
C ASN A 274 15.63 -0.84 -20.78
N SER A 275 16.12 -1.62 -19.81
CA SER A 275 16.72 -2.93 -20.07
C SER A 275 15.72 -3.86 -20.77
N ARG A 276 14.43 -3.77 -20.45
CA ARG A 276 13.39 -4.60 -21.08
C ARG A 276 13.04 -4.12 -22.48
N LEU A 277 12.94 -2.81 -22.67
CA LEU A 277 12.69 -2.23 -24.00
C LEU A 277 13.81 -2.52 -25.00
N ALA A 278 15.06 -2.65 -24.53
CA ALA A 278 16.19 -3.02 -25.38
C ALA A 278 16.14 -4.49 -25.84
N SER A 279 15.49 -5.38 -25.08
CA SER A 279 15.37 -6.82 -25.38
C SER A 279 14.23 -7.18 -26.35
N LYS A 280 13.65 -6.21 -27.08
CA LYS A 280 12.49 -6.38 -27.98
C LYS A 280 12.58 -7.55 -28.97
N GLY A 281 13.78 -7.98 -29.36
CA GLY A 281 13.98 -9.08 -30.31
C GLY A 281 13.55 -10.47 -29.82
N SER A 282 13.39 -10.67 -28.50
CA SER A 282 13.04 -11.97 -27.87
C SER A 282 11.65 -11.98 -27.19
N GLY A 283 10.85 -10.93 -27.35
CA GLY A 283 9.65 -10.69 -26.54
C GLY A 283 9.95 -9.95 -25.23
N TYR A 284 8.91 -9.46 -24.54
CA TYR A 284 9.07 -8.69 -23.29
C TYR A 284 9.16 -9.56 -22.03
N GLY A 285 9.07 -10.89 -22.19
CA GLY A 285 9.11 -11.88 -21.12
C GLY A 285 7.75 -12.13 -20.46
N ASN A 286 7.68 -13.20 -19.67
CA ASN A 286 6.46 -13.64 -19.00
C ASN A 286 6.27 -13.06 -17.58
N ASP A 287 7.10 -12.09 -17.19
CA ASP A 287 7.00 -11.36 -15.92
C ASP A 287 5.97 -10.22 -15.99
N LEU A 288 5.56 -9.69 -14.83
CA LEU A 288 4.52 -8.64 -14.74
C LEU A 288 4.84 -7.43 -15.64
N LEU A 289 6.09 -6.98 -15.65
CA LEU A 289 6.51 -5.84 -16.46
C LEU A 289 6.44 -6.16 -17.96
N GLY A 290 6.87 -7.36 -18.35
CA GLY A 290 6.76 -7.85 -19.72
C GLY A 290 5.32 -7.87 -20.23
N LEU A 291 4.41 -8.42 -19.42
CA LEU A 291 2.98 -8.49 -19.73
C LEU A 291 2.33 -7.11 -19.79
N MET A 292 2.74 -6.16 -18.94
CA MET A 292 2.31 -4.76 -19.03
C MET A 292 2.75 -4.11 -20.34
N PHE A 293 3.98 -4.37 -20.80
CA PHE A 293 4.47 -3.88 -22.10
C PHE A 293 3.73 -4.50 -23.28
N GLU A 294 3.47 -5.82 -23.25
CA GLU A 294 2.66 -6.51 -24.26
C GLU A 294 1.23 -5.96 -24.33
N GLY A 295 0.61 -5.69 -23.18
CA GLY A 295 -0.69 -5.04 -23.10
C GLY A 295 -0.70 -3.62 -23.68
N CYS A 296 0.42 -2.90 -23.59
CA CYS A 296 0.57 -1.57 -24.18
C CYS A 296 0.85 -1.61 -25.70
N THR A 297 1.52 -2.65 -26.23
CA THR A 297 1.86 -2.76 -27.66
C THR A 297 0.76 -3.41 -28.49
N THR A 298 0.04 -4.41 -27.96
CA THR A 298 -1.09 -5.06 -28.66
C THR A 298 -2.23 -4.09 -28.93
N THR A 299 -2.42 -3.07 -28.09
CA THR A 299 -3.37 -1.97 -28.33
C THR A 299 -2.99 -1.06 -29.51
N VAL A 300 -1.73 -1.07 -29.96
CA VAL A 300 -1.25 -0.22 -31.07
C VAL A 300 -1.57 -0.83 -32.44
N GLN A 301 -1.68 -2.15 -32.55
CA GLN A 301 -1.92 -2.85 -33.82
C GLN A 301 -3.40 -2.92 -34.24
N GLY A 302 -4.34 -2.57 -33.36
CA GLY A 302 -5.79 -2.80 -33.54
C GLY A 302 -6.66 -1.59 -33.89
N GLY A 303 -6.12 -0.54 -34.52
CA GLY A 303 -6.89 0.57 -35.13
C GLY A 303 -7.71 1.50 -34.21
N LYS A 304 -7.94 1.15 -32.94
CA LYS A 304 -8.46 2.05 -31.90
C LYS A 304 -7.30 2.64 -31.12
N GLN A 305 -6.64 3.60 -31.76
CA GLN A 305 -5.45 4.32 -31.31
C GLN A 305 -5.71 5.07 -29.98
N GLU A 306 -4.67 5.16 -29.14
CA GLU A 306 -4.50 6.08 -27.99
C GLU A 306 -5.26 5.86 -26.68
N GLN A 307 -6.49 5.35 -26.64
CA GLN A 307 -7.27 5.38 -25.38
C GLN A 307 -6.91 4.32 -24.32
N LEU A 308 -6.03 3.35 -24.64
CA LEU A 308 -5.82 2.17 -23.79
C LEU A 308 -4.36 1.86 -23.42
N SER A 309 -3.37 2.59 -23.96
CA SER A 309 -1.97 2.38 -23.60
C SER A 309 -1.57 3.24 -22.39
N LEU A 310 -0.60 2.76 -21.61
CA LEU A 310 0.03 3.50 -20.53
C LEU A 310 1.26 4.23 -21.06
N SER A 311 1.42 5.49 -20.65
CA SER A 311 2.66 6.25 -20.85
C SER A 311 3.81 5.68 -20.03
N MET A 312 5.04 6.04 -20.38
CA MET A 312 6.23 5.61 -19.63
C MET A 312 6.19 6.03 -18.15
N GLU A 313 5.68 7.23 -17.86
CA GLU A 313 5.49 7.72 -16.49
C GLU A 313 4.44 6.90 -15.73
N GLU A 314 3.36 6.50 -16.39
CA GLU A 314 2.34 5.64 -15.80
C GLU A 314 2.89 4.24 -15.51
N ILE A 315 3.66 3.65 -16.42
CA ILE A 315 4.33 2.37 -16.19
C ILE A 315 5.29 2.46 -15.00
N LEU A 316 6.08 3.53 -14.90
CA LEU A 316 6.96 3.76 -13.75
C LEU A 316 6.17 3.84 -12.43
N HIS A 317 5.06 4.57 -12.41
CA HIS A 317 4.19 4.68 -11.24
C HIS A 317 3.56 3.33 -10.86
N GLU A 318 3.15 2.53 -11.84
CA GLU A 318 2.68 1.17 -11.59
C GLU A 318 3.77 0.29 -11.02
N CYS A 319 4.99 0.33 -11.54
CA CYS A 319 6.13 -0.40 -10.99
C CYS A 319 6.37 -0.06 -9.51
N LYS A 320 6.34 1.22 -9.14
CA LYS A 320 6.46 1.65 -7.72
C LYS A 320 5.33 1.07 -6.86
N THR A 321 4.10 1.14 -7.37
CA THR A 321 2.90 0.65 -6.67
C THR A 321 2.93 -0.87 -6.48
N PHE A 322 3.15 -1.65 -7.54
CA PHE A 322 3.18 -3.12 -7.46
C PHE A 322 4.30 -3.63 -6.60
N PHE A 323 5.48 -3.02 -6.73
CA PHE A 323 6.61 -3.40 -5.92
C PHE A 323 6.29 -3.17 -4.44
N PHE A 324 5.76 -2.00 -4.07
CA PHE A 324 5.35 -1.72 -2.68
C PHE A 324 4.34 -2.74 -2.16
N ALA A 325 3.24 -2.87 -2.90
CA ALA A 325 2.08 -3.63 -2.47
C ALA A 325 2.44 -5.12 -2.35
N GLY A 326 3.31 -5.62 -3.24
CA GLY A 326 3.71 -7.02 -3.28
C GLY A 326 4.56 -7.47 -2.09
N TYR A 327 5.53 -6.68 -1.64
CA TYR A 327 6.37 -7.09 -0.51
C TYR A 327 5.76 -6.75 0.85
N GLU A 328 5.26 -5.52 1.03
CA GLU A 328 4.96 -5.03 2.39
C GLU A 328 3.76 -5.76 2.99
N THR A 329 2.65 -5.81 2.24
CA THR A 329 1.41 -6.44 2.72
C THR A 329 1.57 -7.94 2.94
N THR A 330 2.24 -8.63 2.01
CA THR A 330 2.53 -10.06 2.11
C THR A 330 3.45 -10.37 3.28
N SER A 331 4.48 -9.53 3.53
CA SER A 331 5.39 -9.74 4.66
C SER A 331 4.67 -9.62 6.01
N LEU A 332 3.77 -8.64 6.16
CA LEU A 332 2.96 -8.46 7.34
C LEU A 332 1.99 -9.63 7.54
N LEU A 333 1.32 -10.06 6.46
CA LEU A 333 0.45 -11.22 6.47
C LEU A 333 1.19 -12.48 6.95
N LEU A 334 2.37 -12.77 6.37
CA LEU A 334 3.17 -13.95 6.75
C LEU A 334 3.67 -13.86 8.20
N THR A 335 4.08 -12.66 8.64
CA THR A 335 4.51 -12.42 10.03
C THR A 335 3.38 -12.74 11.00
N TRP A 336 2.19 -12.18 10.77
CA TRP A 336 1.02 -12.45 11.60
C TRP A 336 0.53 -13.90 11.49
N THR A 337 0.63 -14.51 10.30
CA THR A 337 0.29 -15.92 10.11
C THR A 337 1.15 -16.80 11.00
N VAL A 338 2.47 -16.66 10.94
CA VAL A 338 3.38 -17.49 11.75
C VAL A 338 3.25 -17.18 13.24
N PHE A 339 3.03 -15.92 13.61
CA PHE A 339 2.72 -15.55 14.99
C PHE A 339 1.45 -16.23 15.49
N LEU A 340 0.36 -16.22 14.73
CA LEU A 340 -0.90 -16.84 15.14
C LEU A 340 -0.79 -18.38 15.17
N LEU A 341 -0.06 -18.99 14.23
CA LEU A 341 0.19 -20.43 14.25
C LEU A 341 1.03 -20.88 15.45
N SER A 342 1.92 -20.03 15.99
CA SER A 342 2.66 -20.36 17.22
C SER A 342 1.80 -20.27 18.48
N VAL A 343 0.72 -19.47 18.43
CA VAL A 343 -0.25 -19.30 19.52
C VAL A 343 -1.34 -20.38 19.50
N TYR A 344 -1.68 -20.88 18.31
CA TYR A 344 -2.73 -21.88 18.07
C TYR A 344 -2.15 -23.15 17.37
N PRO A 345 -1.44 -24.03 18.12
CA PRO A 345 -0.77 -25.20 17.55
C PRO A 345 -1.72 -26.19 16.86
N GLU A 346 -2.99 -26.25 17.28
CA GLU A 346 -3.97 -27.12 16.62
C GLU A 346 -4.17 -26.76 15.14
N TRP A 347 -4.10 -25.47 14.80
CA TRP A 347 -4.16 -25.01 13.42
C TRP A 347 -2.85 -25.25 12.68
N GLN A 348 -1.72 -25.12 13.37
CA GLN A 348 -0.41 -25.45 12.79
C GLN A 348 -0.35 -26.92 12.35
N GLU A 349 -0.81 -27.84 13.20
CA GLU A 349 -0.76 -29.27 12.89
C GLU A 349 -1.74 -29.64 11.77
N ARG A 350 -2.97 -29.12 11.80
CA ARG A 350 -3.94 -29.32 10.72
C ARG A 350 -3.45 -28.84 9.35
N LEU A 351 -2.84 -27.66 9.29
CA LEU A 351 -2.24 -27.16 8.05
C LEU A 351 -1.06 -28.02 7.59
N ARG A 352 -0.24 -28.51 8.52
CA ARG A 352 0.85 -29.43 8.20
C ARG A 352 0.34 -30.75 7.64
N GLU A 353 -0.69 -31.34 8.25
CA GLU A 353 -1.34 -32.56 7.77
C GLU A 353 -1.93 -32.37 6.37
N GLU A 354 -2.60 -31.24 6.12
CA GLU A 354 -3.12 -30.91 4.78
C GLU A 354 -2.00 -30.82 3.74
N VAL A 355 -0.91 -30.13 4.05
CA VAL A 355 0.24 -30.01 3.14
C VAL A 355 0.87 -31.38 2.88
N LEU A 356 1.07 -32.20 3.91
CA LEU A 356 1.61 -33.56 3.75
C LEU A 356 0.67 -34.46 2.92
N ARG A 357 -0.64 -34.30 3.04
CA ARG A 357 -1.64 -35.06 2.27
C ARG A 357 -1.66 -34.64 0.80
N GLU A 358 -1.70 -33.35 0.52
CA GLU A 358 -1.93 -32.82 -0.84
C GLU A 358 -0.66 -32.56 -1.65
N VAL A 359 0.47 -32.31 -0.98
CA VAL A 359 1.78 -31.98 -1.58
C VAL A 359 2.80 -33.09 -1.30
N GLY A 360 2.71 -33.77 -0.15
CA GLY A 360 3.70 -34.75 0.27
C GLY A 360 5.00 -34.10 0.74
N LYS A 361 6.13 -34.79 0.51
CA LYS A 361 7.49 -34.29 0.81
C LYS A 361 8.09 -33.45 -0.33
N GLY A 362 7.35 -33.28 -1.42
CA GLY A 362 7.78 -32.52 -2.60
C GLY A 362 7.54 -31.03 -2.44
N ASN A 363 7.92 -30.28 -3.48
CA ASN A 363 7.64 -28.84 -3.54
C ASN A 363 6.20 -28.59 -3.98
N PRO A 364 5.51 -27.58 -3.42
CA PRO A 364 4.18 -27.20 -3.87
C PRO A 364 4.24 -26.67 -5.31
N THR A 365 3.32 -27.10 -6.15
CA THR A 365 3.12 -26.55 -7.50
C THR A 365 1.86 -25.70 -7.55
N GLY A 366 1.73 -24.88 -8.60
CA GLY A 366 0.55 -24.04 -8.82
C GLY A 366 -0.77 -24.84 -8.89
N ASP A 367 -0.73 -26.12 -9.22
CA ASP A 367 -1.89 -27.01 -9.22
C ASP A 367 -2.24 -27.54 -7.82
N ASN A 368 -1.23 -27.78 -6.96
CA ASN A 368 -1.46 -28.21 -5.58
C ASN A 368 -2.11 -27.11 -4.73
N LEU A 369 -1.80 -25.83 -5.00
CA LEU A 369 -2.38 -24.70 -4.25
C LEU A 369 -3.91 -24.69 -4.27
N GLY A 370 -4.52 -25.18 -5.35
CA GLY A 370 -5.97 -25.32 -5.47
C GLY A 370 -6.59 -26.28 -4.44
N LYS A 371 -5.81 -27.27 -3.98
CA LYS A 371 -6.24 -28.38 -3.12
C LYS A 371 -6.10 -28.08 -1.63
N LEU A 372 -5.29 -27.10 -1.25
CA LEU A 372 -5.11 -26.66 0.14
C LEU A 372 -6.33 -25.84 0.60
N LYS A 373 -7.38 -26.53 1.01
CA LYS A 373 -8.68 -25.94 1.35
C LYS A 373 -8.64 -25.25 2.69
N GLU A 374 -7.97 -25.83 3.68
CA GLU A 374 -7.86 -25.24 5.03
C GLU A 374 -6.97 -24.00 5.00
N ALA A 375 -5.82 -24.07 4.31
CA ALA A 375 -4.96 -22.91 4.10
C ALA A 375 -5.64 -21.75 3.36
N ARG A 376 -6.67 -22.04 2.56
CA ARG A 376 -7.46 -21.05 1.80
C ARG A 376 -8.80 -20.71 2.43
N SER A 377 -9.18 -21.38 3.52
CA SER A 377 -10.54 -21.28 4.00
C SER A 377 -10.80 -19.93 4.63
N LYS A 378 -11.88 -19.27 4.17
CA LYS A 378 -12.47 -18.10 4.82
C LYS A 378 -13.09 -18.44 6.19
N THR A 379 -13.24 -19.72 6.52
CA THR A 379 -13.69 -20.14 7.85
C THR A 379 -12.54 -20.23 8.86
N ASN A 380 -11.30 -19.90 8.48
CA ASN A 380 -10.26 -19.65 9.46
C ASN A 380 -10.46 -18.22 9.97
N PRO A 381 -11.04 -18.04 11.19
CA PRO A 381 -11.35 -16.71 11.71
C PRO A 381 -10.09 -15.84 11.83
N TYR A 382 -8.91 -16.47 11.92
CA TYR A 382 -7.63 -15.80 12.04
C TYR A 382 -7.10 -15.30 10.69
N LEU A 383 -7.38 -15.99 9.57
CA LEU A 383 -7.04 -15.49 8.22
C LEU A 383 -7.92 -14.31 7.81
N ASP A 384 -9.21 -14.31 8.19
CA ASP A 384 -10.11 -13.17 7.96
C ASP A 384 -9.68 -11.93 8.77
N LEU A 385 -9.21 -12.11 10.00
CA LEU A 385 -8.59 -11.04 10.80
C LEU A 385 -7.31 -10.47 10.14
N MET A 386 -6.52 -11.31 9.46
CA MET A 386 -5.29 -10.89 8.78
C MET A 386 -5.53 -10.18 7.43
N ILE A 387 -6.67 -10.42 6.76
CA ILE A 387 -7.06 -9.70 5.52
C ILE A 387 -7.61 -8.30 5.85
N MET A 388 -8.07 -8.07 7.09
CA MET A 388 -8.64 -6.80 7.56
C MET A 388 -7.66 -5.89 8.33
N SER A 389 -6.49 -6.41 8.73
CA SER A 389 -5.38 -5.65 9.33
C SER A 389 -4.42 -5.10 8.27
#